data_AF-A0A8T3W643-F1
#
_entry.id   AF-A0A8T3W643-F1
#
_cell.length_a   1.000
_cell.length_b   1.000
_cell.length_c   1.000
_cell.angle_alpha   90.00
_cell.angle_beta   90.00
_cell.angle_gamma   90.00
#
_symmetry.space_group_name_H-M   'P 1'
#
loop_
_entity.id
_entity.type
_entity.pdbx_description
1 polymer ?
#
loop_
_entity_poly.entity_id
_entity_poly.type
_entity_poly.pdbx_seq_one_letter_code
_entity_poly.pdbx_strand_id
1 'polypeptide(L)' 'MKISVLSDLHFGYAYNSELENDCFDNAEEAIEKSLDSDLIILGGDIFDIRAPRTQTWGKALKLLSKPLLR' A
#
# COMPACT_ATOMS: atom_id res chain seq x y z
N MET A 1 -14.20 -1.48 18.59
CA MET A 1 -13.23 -0.72 17.78
C MET A 1 -12.32 -1.73 17.10
N LYS A 2 -12.40 -1.84 15.78
CA LYS A 2 -11.55 -2.68 14.95
C LYS A 2 -10.42 -1.83 14.37
N ILE A 3 -9.19 -2.24 14.60
CA ILE A 3 -8.00 -1.53 14.14
C ILE A 3 -7.20 -2.48 13.27
N SER A 4 -6.95 -2.09 12.02
CA SER A 4 -5.98 -2.75 11.15
C SER A 4 -4.64 -2.05 11.27
N VAL A 5 -3.56 -2.80 11.38
CA VAL A 5 -2.19 -2.27 11.38
C VAL A 5 -1.45 -2.90 10.22
N LEU A 6 -1.02 -2.06 9.28
CA LEU A 6 -0.23 -2.46 8.10
C LEU A 6 1.13 -1.77 8.20
N SER A 7 2.19 -2.38 7.72
CA SER A 7 3.54 -1.79 7.73
C SER A 7 4.35 -2.33 6.56
N ASP A 8 5.45 -1.65 6.23
CA ASP A 8 6.48 -2.15 5.32
C ASP A 8 5.90 -2.51 3.94
N LEU A 9 5.07 -1.61 3.40
CA LEU A 9 4.44 -1.82 2.08
C LEU A 9 5.46 -1.75 0.94
N HIS A 10 6.57 -1.03 1.14
CA HIS A 10 7.69 -0.90 0.20
C HIS A 10 7.23 -0.68 -1.26
N PHE A 11 6.29 0.24 -1.48
CA PHE A 11 5.81 0.52 -2.84
C PHE A 11 6.96 0.93 -3.75
N GLY A 12 7.06 0.24 -4.89
CA GLY A 12 8.15 0.40 -5.86
C GLY A 12 9.33 -0.55 -5.68
N TYR A 13 9.25 -1.49 -4.73
CA TYR A 13 10.22 -2.57 -4.58
C TYR A 13 10.39 -3.37 -5.88
N ALA A 14 11.62 -3.85 -6.11
CA ALA A 14 11.97 -4.69 -7.25
C ALA A 14 11.56 -4.12 -8.62
N TYR A 15 11.65 -2.80 -8.78
CA TYR A 15 11.36 -2.12 -10.05
C TYR A 15 12.12 -2.72 -11.24
N ASN A 16 11.43 -2.91 -12.38
CA ASN A 16 11.97 -3.50 -13.60
C ASN A 16 12.45 -4.95 -13.43
N SER A 17 11.73 -5.69 -12.58
CA SER A 17 11.87 -7.14 -12.42
C SER A 17 10.51 -7.83 -12.54
N GLU A 18 10.50 -9.16 -12.56
CA GLU A 18 9.26 -9.96 -12.56
C GLU A 18 8.41 -9.73 -11.31
N LEU A 19 9.00 -9.23 -10.22
CA LEU A 19 8.36 -9.00 -8.92
C LEU A 19 7.89 -7.55 -8.72
N GLU A 20 7.97 -6.69 -9.75
CA GLU A 20 7.66 -5.25 -9.62
C GLU A 20 6.25 -4.97 -9.08
N ASN A 21 5.28 -5.86 -9.35
CA ASN A 21 3.90 -5.66 -8.94
C ASN A 21 3.55 -6.25 -7.57
N ASP A 22 4.39 -7.13 -7.01
CA ASP A 22 4.11 -7.86 -5.76
C ASP A 22 3.76 -6.93 -4.60
N CYS A 23 4.50 -5.83 -4.44
CA CYS A 23 4.25 -4.85 -3.36
C CYS A 23 2.86 -4.20 -3.48
N PHE A 24 2.37 -4.00 -4.70
CA PHE A 24 1.05 -3.41 -4.94
C PHE A 24 -0.06 -4.43 -4.72
N ASP A 25 0.13 -5.67 -5.20
CA ASP A 25 -0.85 -6.75 -5.05
C ASP A 25 -1.02 -7.13 -3.57
N ASN A 26 0.09 -7.24 -2.83
CA ASN A 26 0.07 -7.50 -1.38
C ASN A 26 -0.63 -6.38 -0.61
N ALA A 27 -0.37 -5.12 -0.95
CA ALA A 27 -1.02 -3.99 -0.31
C ALA A 27 -2.52 -3.92 -0.64
N GLU A 28 -2.92 -4.28 -1.86
CA GLU A 28 -4.33 -4.37 -2.23
C GLU A 28 -5.07 -5.37 -1.35
N GLU A 29 -4.56 -6.60 -1.22
CA GLU A 29 -5.15 -7.62 -0.37
C GLU A 29 -5.23 -7.17 1.10
N ALA A 30 -4.15 -6.58 1.62
CA ALA A 30 -4.09 -6.09 2.99
C ALA A 30 -5.11 -4.97 3.27
N ILE A 31 -5.27 -4.06 2.31
CA ILE A 31 -6.25 -2.97 2.40
C ILE A 31 -7.68 -3.52 2.28
N GLU A 32 -7.94 -4.46 1.37
CA GLU A 32 -9.26 -5.09 1.21
C GLU A 32 -9.71 -5.80 2.49
N LYS A 33 -8.80 -6.57 3.11
CA LYS A 33 -9.04 -7.22 4.41
C LYS A 33 -9.24 -6.24 5.56
N SER A 34 -8.84 -4.98 5.37
CA SER A 34 -8.92 -3.93 6.39
C SER A 34 -10.10 -2.99 6.19
N LEU A 35 -10.93 -3.21 5.18
CA LEU A 35 -12.03 -2.28 4.89
C LEU A 35 -13.02 -2.21 6.05
N ASP A 36 -13.34 -3.31 6.73
CA ASP A 36 -14.29 -3.33 7.86
C ASP A 36 -13.74 -2.74 9.17
N SER A 37 -12.49 -2.26 9.19
CA SER A 37 -11.89 -1.60 10.35
C SER A 37 -12.37 -0.15 10.51
N ASP A 38 -12.42 0.29 11.78
CA ASP A 38 -12.73 1.68 12.14
C ASP A 38 -11.51 2.61 11.91
N LEU A 39 -10.30 2.03 11.96
CA LEU A 39 -9.03 2.73 11.77
C LEU A 39 -8.01 1.80 11.09
N ILE A 40 -7.29 2.32 10.11
CA ILE A 40 -6.11 1.68 9.53
C ILE A 40 -4.88 2.51 9.95
N ILE A 41 -3.91 1.86 10.60
CA ILE A 41 -2.63 2.45 10.98
C ILE A 41 -1.57 1.93 10.01
N LEU A 42 -0.77 2.86 9.46
CA LEU A 42 0.41 2.55 8.66
C LEU A 42 1.67 2.72 9.54
N GLY A 43 2.41 1.63 9.73
CA GLY A 43 3.53 1.53 10.67
C GLY A 43 4.85 2.15 10.20
N GLY A 44 4.98 2.46 8.92
CA GLY A 44 6.21 2.98 8.33
C GLY A 44 6.51 2.34 6.98
N ASP A 45 7.63 2.73 6.38
CA ASP A 45 8.19 2.16 5.14
C ASP A 45 7.16 1.88 4.04
N ILE A 46 6.33 2.89 3.80
CA ILE A 46 5.28 2.88 2.76
C ILE A 46 5.91 2.74 1.37
N PHE A 47 7.08 3.34 1.17
CA PHE A 47 7.80 3.34 -0.11
C PHE A 47 9.19 2.74 0.05
N ASP A 48 9.61 1.99 -0.96
CA ASP A 48 10.91 1.32 -0.98
C ASP A 48 12.09 2.31 -1.05
N ILE A 49 11.88 3.43 -1.74
CA ILE A 49 12.86 4.49 -1.89
C ILE A 49 12.33 5.82 -1.34
N ARG A 50 13.24 6.65 -0.85
CA ARG A 50 12.93 7.96 -0.24
C ARG A 50 12.14 8.90 -1.16
N ALA A 51 12.39 8.85 -2.46
CA ALA A 51 11.73 9.67 -3.48
C ALA A 51 11.11 8.75 -4.55
N PRO A 52 9.85 8.30 -4.37
CA PRO A 52 9.21 7.35 -5.27
C PRO A 52 8.99 7.95 -6.66
N ARG A 53 8.99 7.08 -7.67
CA ARG A 53 8.68 7.48 -9.06
C ARG A 53 7.22 7.93 -9.15
N THR A 54 6.90 8.82 -10.09
CA THR A 54 5.52 9.29 -10.33
C THR A 54 4.53 8.14 -10.55
N GLN A 55 4.95 7.08 -11.25
CA GLN A 55 4.11 5.91 -11.46
C GLN A 55 3.83 5.13 -10.17
N THR A 56 4.85 4.98 -9.30
CA THR A 56 4.71 4.38 -7.97
C THR A 56 3.72 5.17 -7.12
N TRP A 57 3.82 6.51 -7.13
CA TRP A 57 2.84 7.39 -6.49
C TRP A 57 1.42 7.16 -7.01
N GLY A 58 1.23 7.13 -8.33
CA GLY A 58 -0.08 6.90 -8.93
C GLY A 58 -0.71 5.58 -8.48
N LYS A 59 0.06 4.48 -8.50
CA LYS A 59 -0.39 3.17 -8.03
C LYS A 59 -0.70 3.18 -6.52
N ALA A 60 0.21 3.72 -5.70
CA ALA A 60 0.05 3.78 -4.26
C ALA A 60 -1.18 4.61 -3.84
N LEU A 61 -1.38 5.79 -4.44
CA LEU A 61 -2.53 6.65 -4.15
C LEU A 61 -3.86 5.98 -4.50
N LYS A 62 -3.90 5.22 -5.60
CA LYS A 62 -5.08 4.42 -5.95
C LYS A 62 -5.43 3.41 -4.86
N LEU A 63 -4.44 2.70 -4.31
CA LEU A 63 -4.65 1.71 -3.26
C LEU A 63 -5.01 2.36 -1.92
N LEU A 64 -4.23 3.36 -1.50
CA LEU A 64 -4.41 4.04 -0.21
C LEU A 64 -5.72 4.84 -0.13
N SER A 65 -6.29 5.25 -1.26
CA SER A 65 -7.60 5.91 -1.29
C SER A 65 -8.79 4.95 -1.27
N LYS A 66 -8.59 3.64 -1.52
CA LYS A 66 -9.67 2.65 -1.58
C LYS A 66 -10.58 2.63 -0.34
N PRO A 67 -10.08 2.73 0.91
CA PRO A 67 -10.93 2.82 2.10
C PRO A 67 -11.83 4.07 2.16
N LEU A 68 -11.45 5.14 1.44
CA LEU A 68 -12.17 6.42 1.41
C LEU A 68 -13.23 6.49 0.32
N LEU A 69 -13.16 5.60 -0.68
CA LEU A 69 -14.05 5.58 -1.84
C LEU A 69 -15.27 4.65 -1.64
N ARG A 70 -15.63 4.39 -0.38
CA ARG A 70 -16.80 3.61 0.00
C ARG A 70 -18.10 4.21 -0.53
#